data_AF-A0A497G761-F1
#
_entry.id   AF-A0A497G761-F1
#
_cell.length_a   1.000
_cell.length_b   1.000
_cell.length_c   1.000
_cell.angle_alpha   90.00
_cell.angle_beta   90.00
_cell.angle_gamma   90.00
#
_symmetry.space_group_name_H-M   'P 1'
#
loop_
_entity.id
_entity.type
_entity.pdbx_description
1 polymer ?
#
loop_
_entity_poly.entity_id
_entity_poly.type
_entity_poly.pdbx_seq_one_letter_code
_entity_poly.pdbx_strand_id
1 'polypeptide(L)'
;MAAVIEEAVRSWLSGKSNYGEVLEWVRLEEEYRRNYSVLERELETLQSRYGEGYVLICNGRVIGVFSSYLEAARKSLEACSTQALIVKLPYENRVKRVELGLPW
;
A
#
# COMPACT_ATOMS: atom_id res chain seq x y z
N MET A 1 -10.21 9.16 18.15
CA MET A 1 -8.74 9.28 18.00
C MET A 1 -8.28 9.34 16.55
N ALA A 2 -8.93 8.65 15.59
CA ALA A 2 -8.57 8.74 14.16
C ALA A 2 -8.66 10.16 13.58
N ALA A 3 -9.69 10.93 13.94
CA ALA A 3 -9.92 12.29 13.43
C ALA A 3 -8.80 13.30 13.79
N VAL A 4 -8.14 13.14 14.94
CA VAL A 4 -7.06 14.05 15.36
C VAL A 4 -5.78 13.79 14.57
N ILE A 5 -5.52 12.54 14.21
CA ILE A 5 -4.35 12.15 13.41
C ILE A 5 -4.52 12.63 11.97
N GLU A 6 -5.72 12.46 11.37
CA GLU A 6 -6.03 13.03 10.05
C GLU A 6 -5.86 14.55 10.03
N GLU A 7 -6.33 15.25 11.06
CA GLU A 7 -6.25 16.72 11.10
C GLU A 7 -4.82 17.23 11.34
N ALA A 8 -4.01 16.51 12.13
CA ALA A 8 -2.61 16.86 12.33
C ALA A 8 -1.77 16.65 11.05
N VAL A 9 -2.03 15.56 10.32
CA VAL A 9 -1.40 15.31 9.02
C VAL A 9 -1.85 16.34 7.98
N ARG A 10 -3.15 16.66 7.92
CA ARG A 10 -3.71 17.70 7.06
C ARG A 10 -3.10 19.08 7.35
N SER A 11 -2.97 19.43 8.63
CA SER A 11 -2.37 20.69 9.06
C SER A 11 -0.89 20.77 8.70
N TRP A 12 -0.12 19.69 8.90
CA TRP A 12 1.28 19.62 8.47
C TRP A 12 1.45 19.75 6.95
N LEU A 13 0.58 19.11 6.16
CA LEU A 13 0.55 19.24 4.70
C LEU A 13 0.18 20.65 4.25
N SER A 14 -0.74 21.33 4.96
CA SER A 14 -1.14 22.71 4.65
C SER A 14 -0.04 23.76 4.92
N GLY A 15 0.92 23.43 5.79
CA GLY A 15 2.10 24.26 6.07
C GLY A 15 3.21 24.15 5.02
N LYS A 16 3.15 23.14 4.13
CA LYS A 16 4.08 22.98 3.01
C LYS A 16 3.54 23.75 1.80
N SER A 17 4.21 24.85 1.44
CA SER A 17 3.81 25.81 0.41
C SER A 17 3.79 25.30 -1.04
N ASN A 18 3.85 23.99 -1.28
CA ASN A 18 3.80 23.41 -2.62
C ASN A 18 2.56 22.54 -2.77
N TYR A 19 1.48 23.13 -3.26
CA TYR A 19 0.20 22.46 -3.58
C TYR A 19 0.40 21.21 -4.45
N GLY A 20 1.45 21.17 -5.28
CA GLY A 20 1.81 19.99 -6.07
C GLY A 20 2.27 18.80 -5.22
N GLU A 21 3.06 19.03 -4.15
CA GLU A 21 3.49 17.96 -3.24
C GLU A 21 2.28 17.36 -2.51
N VAL A 22 1.37 18.21 -2.04
CA VAL A 22 0.13 17.77 -1.37
C VAL A 22 -0.75 16.93 -2.30
N LEU A 23 -0.93 17.35 -3.56
CA LEU A 23 -1.70 16.58 -4.54
C LEU A 23 -1.08 15.21 -4.84
N GLU A 24 0.25 15.12 -4.92
CA GLU A 24 0.91 13.82 -5.14
C GLU A 24 0.75 12.89 -3.93
N TRP A 25 0.79 13.42 -2.70
CA TRP A 25 0.48 12.63 -1.50
C TRP A 25 -0.95 12.10 -1.50
N VAL A 26 -1.93 12.94 -1.84
CA VAL A 26 -3.33 12.52 -1.95
C VAL A 26 -3.50 11.41 -2.99
N ARG A 27 -2.86 11.55 -4.16
CA ARG A 27 -2.88 10.53 -5.23
C ARG A 27 -2.29 9.20 -4.76
N LEU A 28 -1.17 9.24 -4.03
CA LEU A 28 -0.54 8.04 -3.47
C LEU A 28 -1.45 7.36 -2.45
N GLU A 29 -2.12 8.12 -1.58
CA GLU A 29 -3.05 7.60 -0.59
C GLU A 29 -4.29 6.97 -1.23
N GLU A 30 -4.87 7.62 -2.25
CA GLU A 30 -6.00 7.09 -3.01
C GLU A 30 -5.65 5.77 -3.70
N GLU A 31 -4.52 5.70 -4.40
CA GLU A 31 -4.07 4.47 -5.06
C GLU A 31 -3.71 3.37 -4.06
N TYR A 32 -3.12 3.72 -2.91
CA TYR A 32 -2.90 2.77 -1.83
C TYR A 32 -4.22 2.17 -1.32
N ARG A 33 -5.23 3.01 -1.00
CA ARG A 33 -6.55 2.55 -0.55
C ARG A 33 -7.22 1.66 -1.58
N ARG A 34 -7.14 2.05 -2.86
CA ARG A 34 -7.67 1.27 -3.97
C ARG A 34 -7.01 -0.10 -4.07
N ASN A 35 -5.68 -0.18 -4.03
CA ASN A 35 -4.94 -1.44 -4.11
C ASN A 35 -5.15 -2.32 -2.86
N TYR A 36 -5.27 -1.71 -1.68
CA TYR A 36 -5.56 -2.43 -0.44
C TYR A 36 -6.96 -3.07 -0.46
N SER A 37 -7.97 -2.37 -0.96
CA SER A 37 -9.33 -2.95 -1.09
C SER A 37 -9.38 -4.20 -1.99
N VAL A 38 -8.50 -4.25 -3.00
CA VAL A 38 -8.35 -5.43 -3.86
C VAL A 38 -7.71 -6.57 -3.11
N LEU A 39 -6.68 -6.30 -2.29
CA LEU A 39 -6.10 -7.31 -1.43
C LEU A 39 -7.17 -7.90 -0.50
N GLU A 40 -7.93 -7.07 0.21
CA GLU A 40 -8.97 -7.53 1.15
C GLU A 40 -10.01 -8.42 0.46
N ARG A 41 -10.46 -8.04 -0.75
CA ARG A 41 -11.45 -8.81 -1.51
C ARG A 41 -10.90 -10.14 -2.03
N GLU A 42 -9.65 -10.16 -2.48
CA GLU A 42 -9.05 -11.33 -3.16
C GLU A 42 -8.24 -12.22 -2.20
N LEU A 43 -8.04 -11.81 -0.94
CA LEU A 43 -7.07 -12.43 -0.02
C LEU A 43 -7.30 -13.92 0.19
N GLU A 44 -8.54 -14.33 0.46
CA GLU A 44 -8.89 -15.73 0.66
C GLU A 44 -8.57 -16.56 -0.58
N THR A 45 -8.97 -16.08 -1.76
CA THR A 45 -8.70 -16.74 -3.04
C THR A 45 -7.20 -16.84 -3.31
N LEU A 46 -6.44 -15.76 -3.05
CA LEU A 46 -5.00 -15.74 -3.25
C LEU A 46 -4.30 -16.72 -2.33
N GLN A 47 -4.65 -16.80 -1.05
CA GLN A 47 -4.05 -17.75 -0.11
C GLN A 47 -4.43 -19.20 -0.40
N SER A 48 -5.68 -19.46 -0.78
CA SER A 48 -6.11 -20.83 -1.13
C SER A 48 -5.47 -21.33 -2.42
N ARG A 49 -5.28 -20.43 -3.41
CA ARG A 49 -4.69 -20.77 -4.70
C ARG A 49 -3.16 -20.80 -4.66
N TYR A 50 -2.55 -19.92 -3.89
CA TYR A 50 -1.11 -19.73 -3.77
C TYR A 50 -0.72 -19.84 -2.29
N GLY A 51 -0.10 -20.96 -1.91
CA GLY A 51 0.34 -21.17 -0.53
C GLY A 51 1.48 -20.24 -0.10
N GLU A 52 2.31 -19.79 -1.05
CA GLU A 52 3.44 -18.89 -0.84
C GLU A 52 3.69 -17.99 -2.06
N GLY A 53 4.50 -16.95 -1.87
CA GLY A 53 4.94 -16.04 -2.93
C GLY A 53 4.69 -14.58 -2.60
N TYR A 54 4.78 -13.73 -3.62
CA TYR A 54 4.62 -12.28 -3.52
C TYR A 54 3.55 -11.81 -4.49
N VAL A 55 2.41 -11.35 -3.98
CA VAL A 55 1.32 -10.78 -4.77
C VAL A 55 1.69 -9.35 -5.14
N LEU A 56 1.60 -8.99 -6.41
CA LEU A 56 1.67 -7.61 -6.88
C LEU A 56 0.27 -7.10 -7.22
N ILE A 57 -0.12 -5.98 -6.61
CA ILE A 57 -1.37 -5.29 -6.87
C ILE A 57 -1.04 -3.84 -7.22
N CYS A 58 -1.56 -3.36 -8.35
CA CYS A 58 -1.51 -1.94 -8.69
C CYS A 58 -2.63 -1.57 -9.66
N ASN A 59 -2.95 -0.28 -9.74
CA ASN A 59 -4.01 0.28 -10.56
C ASN A 59 -5.38 -0.39 -10.29
N GLY A 60 -5.62 -0.83 -9.04
CA GLY A 60 -6.85 -1.48 -8.62
C GLY A 60 -7.05 -2.92 -9.12
N ARG A 61 -5.99 -3.67 -9.41
CA ARG A 61 -6.07 -5.09 -9.80
C ARG A 61 -4.85 -5.90 -9.38
N VAL A 62 -5.03 -7.22 -9.25
CA VAL A 62 -3.93 -8.17 -9.09
C VAL A 62 -3.20 -8.31 -10.42
N ILE A 63 -1.89 -8.04 -10.43
CA ILE A 63 -1.03 -8.20 -11.62
C ILE A 63 -0.51 -9.65 -11.70
N GLY A 64 -0.18 -10.25 -10.56
CA GLY A 64 0.28 -11.63 -10.50
C GLY A 64 0.84 -12.00 -9.12
N VAL A 65 1.23 -13.27 -9.02
CA VAL A 65 1.95 -13.82 -7.86
C VAL A 65 3.32 -14.28 -8.34
N PHE A 66 4.36 -13.84 -7.65
CA PHE A 66 5.75 -14.01 -8.03
C PHE A 66 6.51 -14.84 -6.99
N SER A 67 7.60 -15.47 -7.45
CA SER A 67 8.43 -16.33 -6.59
C SER A 67 9.28 -15.52 -5.59
N SER A 68 9.60 -14.27 -5.94
CA SER A 68 10.45 -13.40 -5.12
C SER A 68 9.96 -11.96 -5.09
N TYR A 69 10.30 -11.26 -4.01
CA TYR A 69 10.03 -9.82 -3.89
C TYR A 69 10.68 -9.03 -5.04
N LEU A 70 11.92 -9.38 -5.40
CA LEU A 70 12.68 -8.69 -6.43
C LEU A 70 12.01 -8.82 -7.81
N GLU A 71 11.44 -9.98 -8.11
CA GLU A 71 10.68 -10.21 -9.34
C GLU A 71 9.40 -9.36 -9.37
N ALA A 72 8.63 -9.35 -8.27
CA ALA A 72 7.45 -8.49 -8.15
C ALA A 72 7.79 -7.00 -8.25
N ALA A 73 8.91 -6.57 -7.66
CA ALA A 73 9.38 -5.19 -7.72
C ALA A 73 9.87 -4.79 -9.11
N ARG A 74 10.56 -5.67 -9.84
CA ARG A 74 10.89 -5.42 -11.25
C ARG A 74 9.63 -5.29 -12.09
N LYS A 75 8.65 -6.18 -11.85
CA LYS A 75 7.39 -6.14 -12.59
C LYS A 75 6.56 -4.90 -12.28
N SER A 76 6.61 -4.38 -11.06
CA SER A 76 5.88 -3.17 -10.70
C SER A 76 6.39 -1.94 -11.47
N LEU A 77 7.70 -1.83 -11.71
CA LEU A 77 8.28 -0.75 -12.50
C LEU A 77 7.80 -0.75 -13.96
N GLU A 78 7.46 -1.93 -14.51
CA GLU A 78 6.94 -2.08 -15.87
C GLU A 78 5.42 -1.84 -15.96
N ALA A 79 4.67 -2.23 -14.93
CA ALA A 79 3.21 -2.40 -15.01
C ALA A 79 2.40 -1.38 -14.20
N CYS A 80 3.01 -0.69 -13.23
CA CYS A 80 2.33 0.19 -12.28
C CYS A 80 2.67 1.66 -12.57
N SER A 81 1.66 2.54 -12.52
CA SER A 81 1.85 3.95 -12.87
C SER A 81 2.29 4.82 -11.68
N THR A 82 1.78 4.52 -10.49
CA THR A 82 1.87 5.44 -9.34
C THR A 82 2.30 4.70 -8.07
N GLN A 83 1.48 3.75 -7.61
CA GLN A 83 1.70 3.01 -6.38
C GLN A 83 1.52 1.51 -6.66
N ALA A 84 2.39 0.72 -6.06
CA ALA A 84 2.32 -0.74 -6.12
C ALA A 84 2.31 -1.30 -4.70
N LEU A 85 1.41 -2.24 -4.46
CA LEU A 85 1.32 -3.00 -3.23
C LEU A 85 1.88 -4.40 -3.47
N ILE A 86 2.98 -4.74 -2.79
CA ILE A 86 3.60 -6.07 -2.83
C ILE A 86 3.39 -6.74 -1.47
N VAL A 87 2.75 -7.91 -1.47
CA VAL A 87 2.35 -8.61 -0.25
C VAL A 87 2.88 -10.04 -0.27
N LYS A 88 3.53 -10.46 0.83
CA LYS A 88 3.99 -11.84 1.00
C LYS A 88 2.82 -12.75 1.40
N LEU A 89 2.74 -13.92 0.77
CA LEU A 89 1.84 -15.02 1.15
C LEU A 89 2.60 -16.09 1.95
N PRO A 90 1.93 -16.77 2.91
CA PRO A 90 0.60 -16.45 3.41
C PRO A 90 0.60 -15.08 4.10
N TYR A 91 -0.51 -14.36 4.01
CA TYR A 91 -0.59 -13.02 4.58
C TYR A 91 -0.71 -13.12 6.09
N GLU A 92 0.37 -12.77 6.78
CA GLU A 92 0.33 -12.63 8.22
C GLU A 92 -0.23 -11.27 8.58
N ASN A 93 -1.50 -11.22 9.00
CA ASN A 93 -2.16 -10.01 9.50
C ASN A 93 -1.64 -9.59 10.89
N ARG A 94 -0.35 -9.83 11.17
CA ARG A 94 0.32 -9.38 12.39
C ARG A 94 0.54 -7.89 12.25
N VAL A 95 -0.43 -7.11 12.74
CA VAL A 95 -0.24 -5.69 13.02
C VAL A 95 0.81 -5.58 14.14
N LYS A 96 2.10 -5.66 13.79
CA LYS A 96 3.16 -5.20 14.68
C LYS A 96 2.97 -3.69 14.75
N ARG A 97 2.48 -3.18 15.88
CA ARG A 97 2.61 -1.75 16.18
C ARG A 97 4.10 -1.44 16.14
N VAL A 98 4.52 -0.76 15.08
CA VAL A 98 5.83 -0.16 15.02
C VAL A 98 5.67 1.17 15.73
N GLU A 99 6.16 1.26 16.96
CA GLU A 99 6.29 2.55 17.63
C GLU A 99 7.36 3.35 16.85
N LEU A 100 6.92 4.36 16.10
CA LEU A 100 7.80 5.21 15.30
C LEU A 100 8.64 6.19 16.15
N GLY A 101 8.73 5.96 17.46
CA GLY A 101 9.49 6.81 18.39
C GLY A 101 9.07 8.28 18.37
N LEU A 102 7.81 8.58 18.06
CA LEU A 102 7.33 9.97 18.09
C LEU A 102 7.28 10.43 19.55
N PRO A 103 8.00 11.50 19.93
CA PRO A 103 7.88 12.07 21.26
C PRO A 103 6.46 12.60 21.43
N TRP A 104 5.81 12.15 22.50
CA TRP A 104 4.50 12.64 22.96
C TRP A 104 4.55 14.09 23.42
#